data_AF-A0A968XBH2-F1
#
_entry.id   AF-A0A968XBH2-F1
#
_cell.length_a   1.000
_cell.length_b   1.000
_cell.length_c   1.000
_cell.angle_alpha   90.00
_cell.angle_beta   90.00
_cell.angle_gamma   90.00
#
_symmetry.space_group_name_H-M   'P 1'
#
loop_
_entity.id
_entity.type
_entity.pdbx_description
1 polymer ?
#
loop_
_entity_poly.entity_id
_entity_poly.type
_entity_poly.pdbx_seq_one_letter_code
_entity_poly.pdbx_strand_id
1 'polypeptide(L)'
;MLDLIFYPQMGQAPAYVEVSESLYEWLARSEFSRVGESQVRSLSLDGEDLDLAVVDLGRETRQGLASFLRDQIIEESDRVLGELDEVRSKDEVQEMTYRLRKFQELRKCVENPMYDYLQRA
;
A
#
# COMPACT_ATOMS: atom_id res chain seq x y z
N MET A 1 1.94 -1.57 14.68
CA MET A 1 2.18 -1.22 13.25
C MET A 1 2.23 -2.51 12.46
N LEU A 2 1.76 -2.49 11.22
CA LEU A 2 1.61 -3.67 10.36
C LEU A 2 2.22 -3.37 8.99
N ASP A 3 2.76 -4.39 8.32
CA ASP A 3 3.45 -4.24 7.05
C ASP A 3 2.62 -4.75 5.87
N LEU A 4 2.56 -3.94 4.83
CA LEU A 4 2.17 -4.38 3.49
C LEU A 4 3.45 -4.62 2.69
N ILE A 5 3.63 -5.84 2.18
CA ILE A 5 4.90 -6.27 1.58
C ILE A 5 4.72 -6.46 0.08
N PHE A 6 5.65 -5.90 -0.71
CA PHE A 6 5.67 -6.01 -2.16
C PHE A 6 6.87 -6.83 -2.59
N TYR A 7 6.62 -7.97 -3.25
CA TYR A 7 7.66 -8.91 -3.66
C TYR A 7 7.94 -8.81 -5.17
N PRO A 8 9.22 -8.79 -5.59
CA PRO A 8 9.61 -8.91 -7.00
C PRO A 8 9.69 -10.38 -7.44
N GLN A 9 9.76 -10.63 -8.75
CA GLN A 9 9.92 -11.99 -9.28
C GLN A 9 11.27 -12.66 -9.01
N MET A 10 12.39 -11.93 -8.83
CA MET A 10 13.70 -12.52 -8.49
C MET A 10 14.80 -11.48 -8.20
N GLY A 11 15.68 -11.77 -7.22
CA GLY A 11 16.99 -11.12 -7.04
C GLY A 11 16.97 -9.67 -6.52
N GLN A 12 15.80 -9.16 -6.13
CA GLN A 12 15.64 -7.81 -5.61
C GLN A 12 14.94 -7.83 -4.25
N ALA A 13 15.21 -6.81 -3.43
CA ALA A 13 14.65 -6.72 -2.10
C ALA A 13 13.15 -6.40 -2.15
N PRO A 14 12.33 -7.04 -1.29
CA PRO A 14 10.95 -6.63 -1.10
C PRO A 14 10.86 -5.18 -0.61
N ALA A 15 9.75 -4.51 -0.94
CA ALA A 15 9.41 -3.24 -0.30
C ALA A 15 8.43 -3.48 0.84
N TYR A 16 8.66 -2.78 1.96
CA TYR A 16 7.83 -2.83 3.15
C TYR A 16 7.17 -1.46 3.32
N VAL A 17 5.84 -1.45 3.33
CA VAL A 17 5.07 -0.25 3.64
C VAL A 17 4.43 -0.43 5.00
N GLU A 18 5.08 0.12 6.02
CA GLU A 18 4.62 0.07 7.39
C GLU A 18 3.43 1.03 7.59
N VAL A 19 2.33 0.53 8.14
CA VAL A 19 1.11 1.30 8.42
C VAL A 19 0.68 1.15 9.88
N SER A 20 -0.09 2.14 10.37
CA SER A 20 -0.76 2.05 11.67
C SER A 20 -1.83 0.96 11.61
N GLU A 21 -2.15 0.39 12.76
CA GLU A 21 -3.23 -0.60 12.87
C GLU A 21 -4.56 -0.03 12.37
N SER A 22 -4.86 1.23 12.71
CA SER A 22 -6.06 1.92 12.24
C SER A 22 -6.13 2.06 10.72
N LEU A 23 -5.01 2.34 10.05
CA LEU A 23 -4.97 2.44 8.59
C LEU A 23 -5.07 1.05 7.96
N TYR A 24 -4.42 0.04 8.55
CA TYR A 24 -4.50 -1.34 8.10
C TYR A 24 -5.94 -1.87 8.13
N GLU A 25 -6.64 -1.70 9.25
CA GLU A 25 -8.04 -2.10 9.39
C GLU A 25 -8.95 -1.36 8.42
N TRP A 26 -8.69 -0.07 8.20
CA TRP A 26 -9.43 0.73 7.23
C TRP A 26 -9.22 0.19 5.80
N LEU A 27 -7.97 -0.12 5.41
CA LEU A 27 -7.65 -0.71 4.11
C LEU A 27 -8.35 -2.06 3.93
N ALA A 28 -8.33 -2.93 4.94
CA ALA A 28 -8.98 -4.23 4.94
C ALA A 28 -10.51 -4.16 4.70
N ARG A 29 -11.16 -3.05 5.09
CA ARG A 29 -12.60 -2.83 4.92
C ARG A 29 -12.98 -2.03 3.67
N SER A 30 -12.00 -1.42 3.01
CA SER A 30 -12.18 -0.57 1.81
C SER A 30 -12.17 -1.39 0.52
N GLU A 31 -12.40 -0.71 -0.63
CA GLU A 31 -12.24 -1.34 -1.95
C GLU A 31 -10.82 -1.88 -2.18
N PHE A 32 -9.80 -1.36 -1.47
CA PHE A 32 -8.44 -1.88 -1.53
C PHE A 32 -8.37 -3.40 -1.34
N SER A 33 -9.11 -3.96 -0.37
CA SER A 33 -9.08 -5.40 -0.07
C SER A 33 -9.82 -6.25 -1.09
N ARG A 34 -10.65 -5.63 -1.93
CA ARG A 34 -11.48 -6.32 -2.95
C ARG A 34 -10.80 -6.40 -4.31
N VAL A 35 -9.80 -5.56 -4.57
CA VAL A 35 -9.08 -5.58 -5.85
C VAL A 35 -8.06 -6.72 -5.85
N GLY A 36 -8.23 -7.67 -6.76
CA GLY A 36 -7.41 -8.88 -6.85
C GLY A 36 -7.72 -9.88 -5.73
N GLU A 37 -7.44 -11.15 -5.99
CA GLU A 37 -7.62 -12.22 -4.99
C GLU A 37 -6.27 -12.61 -4.39
N SER A 38 -6.24 -12.79 -3.06
CA SER A 38 -5.07 -13.37 -2.40
C SER A 38 -5.05 -14.87 -2.66
N GLN A 39 -3.97 -15.35 -3.28
CA GLN A 39 -3.75 -16.75 -3.60
C GLN A 39 -2.43 -17.21 -2.97
N VAL A 40 -2.40 -18.44 -2.46
CA VAL A 40 -1.13 -19.02 -1.98
C VAL A 40 -0.22 -19.26 -3.17
N ARG A 41 0.98 -18.68 -3.14
CA ARG A 41 2.03 -18.82 -4.15
C ARG A 41 3.33 -19.17 -3.47
N SER A 42 4.07 -20.09 -4.07
CA SER A 42 5.44 -20.41 -3.65
C SER A 42 6.39 -19.36 -4.25
N LEU A 43 7.03 -18.57 -3.41
CA LEU A 43 7.99 -17.53 -3.80
C LEU A 43 9.38 -17.93 -3.32
N SER A 44 10.37 -17.86 -4.22
CA SER A 44 11.77 -18.09 -3.88
C SER A 44 12.40 -16.80 -3.37
N LEU A 45 12.60 -16.71 -2.06
CA LEU A 45 13.13 -15.55 -1.35
C LEU A 45 14.39 -15.97 -0.59
N ASP A 46 15.52 -15.29 -0.83
CA ASP A 46 16.81 -15.56 -0.19
C ASP A 46 17.29 -17.03 -0.26
N GLY A 47 16.88 -17.75 -1.31
CA GLY A 47 17.22 -19.16 -1.52
C GLY A 47 16.31 -20.15 -0.79
N GLU A 48 15.24 -19.67 -0.15
CA GLU A 48 14.18 -20.47 0.44
C GLU A 48 12.87 -20.30 -0.33
N ASP A 49 12.16 -21.40 -0.58
CA ASP A 49 10.83 -21.35 -1.19
C ASP A 49 9.79 -21.23 -0.07
N LEU A 50 9.06 -20.11 -0.06
CA LEU A 50 8.04 -19.80 0.95
C LEU A 50 6.66 -19.74 0.31
N ASP A 51 5.70 -20.45 0.91
CA ASP A 51 4.29 -20.39 0.51
C ASP A 51 3.60 -19.20 1.18
N LEU A 52 3.32 -18.16 0.41
CA LEU A 52 2.75 -16.90 0.88
C LEU A 52 1.39 -16.63 0.22
N ALA A 53 0.43 -16.14 1.00
CA ALA A 53 -0.85 -15.66 0.48
C ALA A 53 -0.66 -14.25 -0.08
N VAL A 54 -0.59 -14.16 -1.41
CA VAL A 54 -0.27 -12.92 -2.14
C VAL A 54 -1.27 -12.62 -3.24
N VAL A 55 -1.41 -11.34 -3.54
CA VAL A 55 -2.18 -10.84 -4.68
C VAL A 55 -1.23 -10.66 -5.85
N ASP A 56 -1.59 -11.20 -7.01
CA ASP A 56 -0.86 -10.99 -8.26
C ASP A 56 -1.10 -9.55 -8.77
N LEU A 57 -0.03 -8.77 -8.89
CA LEU A 57 0.00 -7.43 -9.45
C LEU A 57 0.06 -7.48 -10.99
N GLY A 58 -0.87 -8.22 -11.59
CA GLY A 58 -1.15 -8.16 -13.02
C GLY A 58 -1.70 -6.79 -13.45
N ARG A 59 -1.83 -6.58 -14.77
CA ARG A 59 -2.27 -5.30 -15.35
C ARG A 59 -3.58 -4.78 -14.75
N GLU A 60 -4.59 -5.63 -14.66
CA GLU A 60 -5.92 -5.24 -14.16
C GLU A 60 -5.89 -4.93 -12.66
N THR A 61 -5.26 -5.79 -11.86
CA THR A 61 -5.07 -5.58 -10.41
C THR A 61 -4.35 -4.26 -10.13
N ARG A 62 -3.23 -4.01 -10.81
CA ARG A 62 -2.49 -2.75 -10.65
C ARG A 62 -3.34 -1.55 -11.00
N GLN A 63 -4.08 -1.62 -12.11
CA GLN A 63 -4.94 -0.52 -12.51
C GLN A 63 -6.04 -0.25 -11.48
N GLY A 64 -6.67 -1.30 -10.94
CA GLY A 64 -7.68 -1.16 -9.88
C GLY A 64 -7.11 -0.56 -8.59
N LEU A 65 -6.00 -1.11 -8.09
CA LEU A 65 -5.35 -0.63 -6.88
C LEU A 65 -4.84 0.80 -7.04
N ALA A 66 -4.20 1.12 -8.18
CA ALA A 66 -3.70 2.46 -8.44
C ALA A 66 -4.83 3.49 -8.59
N SER A 67 -5.96 3.11 -9.20
CA SER A 67 -7.12 4.00 -9.31
C SER A 67 -7.70 4.29 -7.93
N PHE A 68 -7.95 3.26 -7.12
CA PHE A 68 -8.38 3.41 -5.73
C PHE A 68 -7.44 4.33 -4.93
N LEU A 69 -6.13 4.09 -5.00
CA LEU A 69 -5.15 4.89 -4.27
C LEU A 69 -5.10 6.34 -4.76
N ARG A 70 -5.29 6.60 -6.05
CA ARG A 70 -5.35 7.98 -6.58
C ARG A 70 -6.58 8.73 -6.08
N ASP A 71 -7.74 8.08 -6.04
CA ASP A 71 -8.96 8.69 -5.50
C ASP A 71 -8.78 9.04 -4.03
N GLN A 72 -8.22 8.12 -3.24
CA GLN A 72 -7.91 8.37 -1.83
C GLN A 72 -6.84 9.46 -1.62
N ILE A 73 -5.86 9.55 -2.51
CA ILE A 73 -4.88 10.64 -2.49
C ILE A 73 -5.54 11.99 -2.73
N ILE A 74 -6.51 12.08 -3.65
CA ILE A 74 -7.25 13.33 -3.92
C ILE A 74 -8.05 13.73 -2.67
N GLU A 75 -8.85 12.80 -2.13
CA GLU A 75 -9.66 13.04 -0.92
C GLU A 75 -8.80 13.50 0.28
N GLU A 76 -7.69 12.80 0.55
CA GLU A 76 -6.78 13.18 1.64
C GLU A 76 -6.03 14.48 1.36
N SER A 77 -5.75 14.80 0.08
CA SER A 77 -5.12 16.08 -0.27
C SER A 77 -6.07 17.25 -0.02
N ASP A 78 -7.34 17.12 -0.38
CA ASP A 78 -8.35 18.13 -0.11
C ASP A 78 -8.54 18.35 1.39
N ARG A 79 -8.57 17.26 2.18
CA ARG A 79 -8.62 17.34 3.65
C ARG A 79 -7.40 18.07 4.22
N VAL A 80 -6.20 17.67 3.81
CA VAL A 80 -4.94 18.27 4.26
C VAL A 80 -4.89 19.76 3.91
N LEU A 81 -5.33 20.15 2.72
CA LEU A 81 -5.35 21.56 2.30
C LEU A 81 -6.38 22.38 3.07
N GLY A 82 -7.53 21.80 3.43
CA GLY A 82 -8.56 22.47 4.22
C GLY A 82 -8.16 22.71 5.68
N GLU A 83 -7.37 21.81 6.26
CA GLU A 83 -6.90 21.89 7.65
C GLU A 83 -5.55 22.62 7.80
N LEU A 84 -4.91 22.99 6.68
CA LEU A 84 -3.52 23.48 6.67
C LEU A 84 -3.30 24.75 7.50
N ASP A 85 -4.27 25.66 7.48
CA ASP A 85 -4.22 26.94 8.21
C ASP A 85 -4.39 26.77 9.74
N GLU A 86 -4.87 25.60 10.19
CA GLU A 86 -5.14 25.32 11.60
C GLU A 86 -3.92 24.74 12.32
N VAL A 87 -2.93 24.23 11.57
CA VAL A 87 -1.77 23.53 12.13
C VAL A 87 -0.80 24.48 12.84
N ARG A 88 -0.39 24.12 14.06
CA ARG A 88 0.46 24.93 14.94
C ARG A 88 1.81 24.30 15.24
N SER A 89 2.00 23.02 14.92
CA SER A 89 3.24 22.29 15.21
C SER A 89 3.64 21.32 14.12
N LYS A 90 4.90 20.88 14.14
CA LYS A 90 5.40 19.86 13.21
C LYS A 90 4.75 18.50 13.44
N ASP A 91 4.44 18.16 14.68
CA ASP A 91 3.82 16.87 15.02
C ASP A 91 2.39 16.79 14.47
N GLU A 92 1.63 17.88 14.58
CA GLU A 92 0.31 18.01 13.95
C GLU A 92 0.40 17.92 12.41
N VAL A 93 1.41 18.52 11.77
CA VAL A 93 1.63 18.32 10.31
C VAL A 93 1.87 16.84 10.01
N GLN A 94 2.69 16.16 10.81
CA GLN A 94 3.01 14.75 10.59
C GLN A 94 1.78 13.85 10.72
N GLU A 95 0.95 14.06 11.73
CA GLU A 95 -0.31 13.35 11.94
C GLU A 95 -1.31 13.66 10.81
N MET A 96 -1.53 14.93 10.51
CA MET A 96 -2.45 15.39 9.47
C MET A 96 -2.11 14.77 8.11
N THR A 97 -0.83 14.71 7.75
CA THR A 97 -0.38 14.23 6.44
C THR A 97 -0.03 12.74 6.41
N TYR A 98 -0.25 12.00 7.51
CA TYR A 98 0.13 10.60 7.63
C TYR A 98 -0.52 9.70 6.57
N ARG A 99 -1.85 9.72 6.47
CA ARG A 99 -2.61 8.88 5.52
C ARG A 99 -2.22 9.20 4.07
N LEU A 100 -2.11 10.49 3.74
CA LEU A 100 -1.67 10.93 2.42
C LEU A 100 -0.28 10.38 2.04
N ARG A 101 0.69 10.45 2.95
CA ARG A 101 2.03 9.87 2.72
C ARG A 101 1.96 8.37 2.46
N LYS A 102 1.17 7.64 3.25
CA LYS A 102 1.04 6.18 3.11
C LYS A 102 0.33 5.77 1.84
N PHE A 103 -0.71 6.48 1.41
CA PHE A 103 -1.33 6.22 0.11
C PHE A 103 -0.38 6.51 -1.05
N GLN A 104 0.44 7.56 -0.97
CA GLN A 104 1.48 7.82 -1.97
C GLN A 104 2.55 6.72 -2.02
N GLU A 105 2.98 6.22 -0.86
CA GLU A 105 3.94 5.12 -0.73
C GLU A 105 3.39 3.84 -1.37
N LEU A 106 2.17 3.44 -0.99
CA LEU A 106 1.47 2.29 -1.58
C LEU A 106 1.30 2.43 -3.08
N ARG A 107 0.90 3.62 -3.57
CA ARG A 107 0.71 3.86 -5.00
C ARG A 107 2.00 3.65 -5.77
N LYS A 108 3.11 4.18 -5.27
CA LYS A 108 4.43 4.00 -5.89
C LYS A 108 4.81 2.53 -5.98
N CYS A 109 4.56 1.74 -4.94
CA CYS A 109 4.81 0.31 -4.96
C CYS A 109 3.89 -0.42 -5.96
N VAL A 110 2.59 -0.15 -5.96
CA VAL A 110 1.64 -0.76 -6.91
C VAL A 110 1.99 -0.43 -8.37
N GLU A 111 2.39 0.81 -8.64
CA GLU A 111 2.74 1.27 -10.00
C GLU A 111 4.14 0.84 -10.43
N ASN A 112 5.00 0.39 -9.50
CA ASN A 112 6.35 -0.03 -9.83
C ASN A 112 6.33 -1.42 -10.50
N PRO A 113 6.70 -1.53 -11.79
CA PRO A 113 6.66 -2.79 -12.53
C PRO A 113 7.61 -3.85 -11.98
N MET A 114 8.50 -3.48 -11.07
CA MET A 114 9.42 -4.38 -10.37
C MET A 114 8.74 -5.35 -9.41
N TYR A 115 7.59 -4.99 -8.84
CA TYR A 115 6.92 -5.81 -7.82
C TYR A 115 5.76 -6.58 -8.43
N ASP A 116 5.82 -7.90 -8.44
CA ASP A 116 4.81 -8.75 -9.05
C ASP A 116 3.74 -9.21 -8.06
N TYR A 117 4.03 -9.14 -6.76
CA TYR A 117 3.12 -9.65 -5.74
C TYR A 117 2.96 -8.66 -4.58
N LEU A 118 1.76 -8.63 -4.02
CA LEU A 118 1.42 -7.88 -2.80
C LEU A 118 0.94 -8.85 -1.72
N GLN A 119 1.59 -8.85 -0.56
CA GLN A 119 1.09 -9.45 0.65
C GLN A 119 0.39 -8.39 1.50
N ARG A 120 -0.90 -8.65 1.78
CA ARG A 120 -1.81 -7.77 2.53
C ARG A 120 -2.67 -8.53 3.55
N ALA A 121 -2.11 -9.62 4.08
CA ALA A 121 -2.79 -10.56 4.99
C ALA A 121 -2.52 -10.19 6.45
#